data_AF-A0A2N1RND6-F1
#
_entry.id   AF-A0A2N1RND6-F1
#
_cell.length_a   1.000
_cell.length_b   1.000
_cell.length_c   1.000
_cell.angle_alpha   90.00
_cell.angle_beta   90.00
_cell.angle_gamma   90.00
#
_symmetry.space_group_name_H-M   'P 1'
#
loop_
_entity.id
_entity.type
_entity.pdbx_description
1 polymer ?
#
loop_
_entity_poly.entity_id
_entity_poly.type
_entity_poly.pdbx_seq_one_letter_code
_entity_poly.pdbx_strand_id
1 'polypeptide(L)'
;MEEAISVNPIKKDDFIRSARDYTSMLRNNIKNENSVLLPISDIKIPPSKQEKIIKSFEGIEEDVMGKETREKLNEVLDNFKMKFLM
;
A
#
# COMPACT_ATOMS: atom_id res chain seq x y z
N MET A 1 -4.39 3.44 16.22
CA MET A 1 -5.65 3.18 15.49
C MET A 1 -6.60 2.35 16.35
N GLU A 2 -6.12 1.28 17.00
CA GLU A 2 -6.90 0.46 17.94
C GLU A 2 -7.53 1.26 19.09
N GLU A 3 -6.80 2.18 19.73
CA GLU A 3 -7.35 3.02 20.81
C GLU A 3 -8.54 3.90 20.36
N ALA A 4 -8.55 4.35 19.11
CA ALA A 4 -9.61 5.20 18.56
C ALA A 4 -10.92 4.44 18.28
N ILE A 5 -10.86 3.11 18.26
CA ILE A 5 -12.00 2.21 17.99
C ILE A 5 -12.46 1.52 19.28
N SER A 6 -11.60 1.45 20.30
CA SER A 6 -11.84 0.67 21.53
C SER A 6 -12.70 1.36 22.59
N VAL A 7 -12.95 2.67 22.50
CA VAL A 7 -13.73 3.41 23.51
C VAL A 7 -14.83 4.21 22.84
N ASN A 8 -16.09 3.89 23.17
CA ASN A 8 -17.23 4.70 22.76
C ASN A 8 -17.20 6.06 23.49
N PRO A 9 -17.43 7.19 22.80
CA PRO A 9 -17.80 7.31 21.39
C PRO A 9 -16.60 7.51 20.45
N ILE A 10 -16.71 6.98 19.23
CA ILE A 10 -15.77 7.22 18.11
C ILE A 10 -15.61 8.73 17.93
N LYS A 11 -14.38 9.22 18.10
CA LYS A 11 -14.03 10.62 17.84
C LYS A 11 -13.95 10.86 16.34
N LYS A 12 -15.12 11.06 15.72
CA LYS A 12 -15.30 11.16 14.26
C LYS A 12 -14.34 12.15 13.60
N ASP A 13 -14.17 13.33 14.18
CA ASP A 13 -13.30 14.37 13.63
C ASP A 13 -11.82 13.99 13.71
N ASP A 14 -11.41 13.34 14.81
CA ASP A 14 -10.06 12.81 14.96
C ASP A 14 -9.80 11.68 13.94
N PHE A 15 -10.77 10.78 13.75
CA PHE A 15 -10.67 9.72 12.74
C PHE A 15 -10.53 10.30 11.32
N ILE A 16 -11.38 11.26 10.95
CA ILE A 16 -11.33 11.89 9.62
C ILE A 16 -9.99 12.60 9.40
N ARG A 17 -9.49 13.32 10.42
CA ARG A 17 -8.18 13.98 10.37
C ARG A 17 -7.07 12.95 10.16
N SER A 18 -7.00 11.94 11.02
CA SER A 18 -5.97 10.89 10.92
C SER A 18 -6.01 10.13 9.59
N ALA A 19 -7.21 9.82 9.06
CA ALA A 19 -7.35 9.17 7.77
C ALA A 19 -6.81 10.03 6.61
N ARG A 20 -7.09 11.35 6.63
CA ARG A 20 -6.57 12.30 5.63
C ARG A 20 -5.05 12.43 5.72
N ASP A 21 -4.52 12.57 6.92
CA ASP A 21 -3.08 12.70 7.15
C ASP A 21 -2.34 11.45 6.68
N TYR A 22 -2.86 10.26 7.03
CA TYR A 22 -2.29 8.99 6.59
C TYR A 22 -2.35 8.83 5.07
N THR A 23 -3.47 9.21 4.45
CA THR A 23 -3.60 9.20 2.98
C THR A 23 -2.57 10.13 2.32
N SER A 24 -2.36 11.32 2.89
CA SER A 24 -1.38 12.29 2.40
C SER A 24 0.05 11.73 2.48
N MET A 25 0.40 11.14 3.63
CA MET A 25 1.70 10.50 3.85
C MET A 25 1.95 9.37 2.84
N LEU A 26 0.98 8.46 2.68
CA LEU A 26 1.09 7.35 1.71
C LEU A 26 1.29 7.86 0.28
N ARG A 27 0.52 8.87 -0.14
CA ARG A 27 0.67 9.45 -1.49
C ARG A 27 2.05 10.06 -1.69
N ASN A 28 2.59 10.72 -0.68
CA ASN A 28 3.94 11.29 -0.76
C ASN A 28 5.00 10.18 -0.86
N ASN A 29 4.85 9.10 -0.09
CA ASN A 29 5.75 7.95 -0.16
C ASN A 29 5.73 7.30 -1.55
N ILE A 30 4.54 7.00 -2.09
CA ILE A 30 4.37 6.44 -3.45
C ILE A 30 5.00 7.37 -4.51
N LYS A 31 4.81 8.68 -4.37
CA LYS A 31 5.42 9.65 -5.29
C LYS A 31 6.95 9.58 -5.25
N ASN A 32 7.54 9.53 -4.05
CA ASN A 32 8.99 9.41 -3.89
C ASN A 32 9.52 8.10 -4.46
N GLU A 33 8.82 6.98 -4.24
CA GLU A 33 9.16 5.69 -4.82
C GLU A 33 9.18 5.75 -6.35
N ASN A 34 8.08 6.21 -6.96
CA ASN A 34 7.91 6.25 -8.42
C ASN A 34 8.84 7.23 -9.13
N SER A 35 9.17 8.36 -8.50
CA SER A 35 9.96 9.42 -9.15
C SER A 35 11.45 9.37 -8.84
N VAL A 36 11.86 8.67 -7.78
CA VAL A 36 13.26 8.65 -7.32
C VAL A 36 13.76 7.22 -7.16
N LEU A 37 13.13 6.42 -6.30
CA LEU A 37 13.70 5.12 -5.91
C LEU A 37 13.64 4.09 -7.04
N LEU A 38 12.48 3.93 -7.69
CA LEU A 38 12.32 2.99 -8.79
C LEU A 38 13.23 3.37 -9.98
N PRO A 39 13.28 4.63 -10.45
CA PRO A 39 14.23 5.03 -11.50
C PRO A 39 15.70 4.80 -11.14
N ILE A 40 16.10 5.06 -9.89
CA ILE A 40 17.47 4.77 -9.44
C ILE A 40 17.73 3.26 -9.48
N SER A 41 16.75 2.45 -9.08
CA SER A 41 16.87 0.99 -9.09
C SER A 41 17.03 0.43 -10.51
N ASP A 42 16.33 1.01 -11.49
CA ASP A 42 16.44 0.65 -12.90
C ASP A 42 17.84 0.91 -13.47
N ILE A 43 18.50 1.96 -13.00
CA ILE A 43 19.86 2.32 -13.43
C ILE A 43 20.92 1.50 -12.69
N LYS A 44 20.72 1.24 -11.39
CA LYS A 44 21.77 0.70 -10.50
C LYS A 44 21.74 -0.81 -10.34
N ILE A 45 20.60 -1.45 -10.56
CA ILE A 45 20.45 -2.89 -10.34
C ILE A 45 20.39 -3.61 -11.69
N PRO A 46 21.29 -4.58 -11.96
CA PRO A 46 21.23 -5.36 -13.19
C PRO A 46 19.90 -6.12 -13.33
N PRO A 47 19.38 -6.30 -14.56
CA PRO A 47 18.08 -6.96 -14.79
C PRO A 47 17.98 -8.35 -14.14
N SER A 48 19.04 -9.16 -14.20
CA SER A 48 19.07 -10.49 -13.59
C SER A 48 18.95 -10.47 -12.06
N LYS A 49 19.35 -9.37 -11.41
CA LYS A 49 19.19 -9.19 -9.97
C LYS A 49 17.81 -8.62 -9.63
N GLN A 50 17.26 -7.75 -10.49
CA GLN A 50 15.88 -7.29 -10.35
C GLN A 50 14.88 -8.46 -10.41
N GLU A 51 15.05 -9.37 -11.37
CA GLU A 51 14.20 -10.57 -11.50
C GLU A 51 14.25 -11.44 -10.22
N LYS A 52 15.44 -11.62 -9.64
CA LYS A 52 15.60 -12.35 -8.36
C LYS A 52 14.90 -11.65 -7.20
N ILE A 53 14.97 -10.31 -7.15
CA ILE A 53 14.30 -9.52 -6.11
C ILE A 53 12.79 -9.68 -6.23
N ILE A 54 12.23 -9.57 -7.44
CA ILE A 54 10.79 -9.74 -7.69
C ILE A 54 10.33 -11.14 -7.23
N LYS A 55 11.00 -12.20 -7.67
CA LYS A 55 10.66 -13.58 -7.28
C LYS A 55 10.74 -13.80 -5.76
N SER A 56 11.74 -13.20 -5.11
CA SER A 56 11.88 -13.30 -3.64
C SER A 56 10.77 -12.55 -2.93
N PHE A 57 10.37 -11.39 -3.46
CA PHE A 57 9.27 -10.60 -2.93
C PHE A 57 7.94 -11.34 -3.06
N GLU A 58 7.64 -11.95 -4.21
CA GLU A 58 6.45 -12.78 -4.41
C GLU A 58 6.36 -13.93 -3.39
N GLY A 59 7.48 -14.59 -3.10
CA GLY A 59 7.53 -15.62 -2.05
C GLY A 59 7.21 -15.06 -0.66
N ILE A 60 7.77 -13.90 -0.31
CA ILE A 60 7.48 -13.23 0.97
C ILE A 60 6.01 -12.82 1.05
N GLU A 61 5.42 -12.31 -0.04
CA GLU A 61 4.00 -11.96 -0.09
C GLU A 61 3.14 -13.19 0.22
N GLU A 62 3.41 -14.34 -0.41
CA GLU A 62 2.67 -15.57 -0.16
C GLU A 62 2.86 -16.08 1.27
N ASP A 63 4.08 -16.07 1.78
CA ASP A 63 4.42 -16.58 3.13
C ASP A 63 3.82 -15.72 4.25
N VAL A 64 3.84 -14.39 4.09
CA VAL A 64 3.44 -13.44 5.15
C VAL A 64 1.96 -13.08 5.05
N MET A 65 1.46 -12.82 3.84
CA MET A 65 0.10 -12.35 3.63
C MET A 65 -0.87 -13.50 3.33
N GLY A 66 -0.35 -14.67 2.95
CA GLY A 66 -1.13 -15.79 2.49
C GLY A 66 -1.42 -15.72 1.00
N LYS A 67 -1.54 -16.91 0.41
CA LYS A 67 -1.92 -17.10 -0.99
C LYS A 67 -3.25 -16.38 -1.29
N GLU A 68 -3.33 -15.71 -2.43
CA GLU A 68 -4.50 -14.97 -2.93
C GLU A 68 -4.83 -13.63 -2.23
N THR A 69 -4.07 -13.21 -1.22
CA THR A 69 -4.37 -11.97 -0.49
C THR A 69 -4.21 -10.73 -1.37
N ARG A 70 -3.20 -10.71 -2.23
CA ARG A 70 -2.96 -9.62 -3.18
C ARG A 70 -4.13 -9.44 -4.14
N GLU A 71 -4.65 -10.54 -4.70
CA GLU A 71 -5.79 -10.54 -5.61
C GLU A 71 -7.05 -10.00 -4.93
N LYS A 72 -7.32 -10.42 -3.68
CA LYS A 72 -8.45 -9.91 -2.89
C LYS A 72 -8.33 -8.42 -2.60
N LEU A 73 -7.14 -7.94 -2.26
CA LEU A 73 -6.91 -6.51 -2.03
C LEU A 73 -7.13 -5.70 -3.30
N ASN A 74 -6.69 -6.19 -4.46
CA ASN A 74 -6.96 -5.55 -5.75
C ASN A 74 -8.47 -5.48 -6.05
N GLU A 75 -9.22 -6.56 -5.82
CA GLU A 75 -10.67 -6.56 -6.00
C GLU A 75 -11.38 -5.53 -5.11
N VAL A 76 -10.93 -5.38 -3.85
CA VAL A 76 -11.46 -4.35 -2.95
C VAL A 76 -11.19 -2.94 -3.49
N LEU A 77 -9.99 -2.69 -4.02
CA LEU A 77 -9.63 -1.39 -4.60
C LEU A 77 -10.46 -1.10 -5.86
N ASP A 78 -10.68 -2.08 -6.72
CA ASP A 78 -11.52 -1.95 -7.91
C ASP A 78 -12.97 -1.63 -7.52
N ASN A 79 -13.52 -2.32 -6.53
CA ASN A 79 -14.85 -2.05 -5.99
C ASN A 79 -14.96 -0.63 -5.42
N PHE A 80 -13.94 -0.15 -4.70
CA PHE A 80 -13.93 1.23 -4.19
C PHE A 80 -13.84 2.26 -5.32
N LYS A 81 -13.00 2.02 -6.32
CA LYS A 81 -12.91 2.90 -7.48
C LYS A 81 -14.25 3.01 -8.20
N MET A 82 -14.91 1.88 -8.45
CA MET A 82 -16.25 1.86 -9.06
C MET A 82 -17.29 2.61 -8.22
N LYS A 83 -17.25 2.47 -6.89
CA LYS A 83 -18.26 3.06 -6.00
C LYS A 83 -18.08 4.57 -5.77
N PHE A 84 -16.85 5.06 -5.81
CA PHE A 84 -16.53 6.41 -5.31
C PHE A 84 -15.84 7.32 -6.34
N LEU A 85 -15.34 6.80 -7.46
CA LEU A 85 -14.59 7.56 -8.46
C LEU A 85 -15.17 7.47 -9.88
N MET A 86 -16.20 6.64 -10.08
CA MET A 86 -17.01 6.53 -11.30
C MET A 86 -18.45 6.91 -10.97
#